data_AF-A0A960ZSM6-F1
#
_entry.id   AF-A0A960ZSM6-F1
#
_cell.length_a   1.000
_cell.length_b   1.000
_cell.length_c   1.000
_cell.angle_alpha   90.00
_cell.angle_beta   90.00
_cell.angle_gamma   90.00
#
_symmetry.space_group_name_H-M   'P 1'
#
loop_
_entity.id
_entity.type
_entity.pdbx_description
1 polymer ?
#
loop_
_entity_poly.entity_id
_entity_poly.type
_entity_poly.pdbx_seq_one_letter_code
_entity_poly.pdbx_strand_id
1 'polypeptide(L)'
;TAEYASWPPPPLDWRMILEGLKEYQPEVLVITQPLNWGRPAPEFIPALADSLLVFPSIALGMEGQIIPAGADSAKDAAPAFTGGLDATLPSFPRVRGDATAAPQLSTLIAAPEEALRPQAELGLVLRAPDGGAQLPYAVRIGDKVHPTLIAQAISRATRSPFAAQRLRFGAGAGARLADGSFVPLTPQGDLSIKPDAVPVPLINALDLMTGGLTDALTPENKAHLKSAKVIVIGIDTDLPDRPLSTARLHAQALAQALSVPRIQTLGVQQQWIAWGIAALAGLWIAARTRRGRALFTGILFITLALTGCLLAFQSALIWCPPTIPTALIAAGSLLALIWGRRPATDA
;
A
#
# COMPACT_ATOMS: atom_id res chain seq x y z
N THR A 1 -17.85 -1.32 -28.53
CA THR A 1 -18.37 -1.96 -27.31
C THR A 1 -18.95 -3.30 -27.71
N ALA A 2 -18.21 -4.38 -27.50
CA ALA A 2 -18.75 -5.72 -27.68
C ALA A 2 -19.32 -6.20 -26.34
N GLU A 3 -20.51 -6.77 -26.38
CA GLU A 3 -21.33 -7.14 -25.23
C GLU A 3 -21.01 -8.60 -24.86
N TYR A 4 -20.50 -8.85 -23.66
CA TYR A 4 -20.46 -10.23 -23.14
C TYR A 4 -21.89 -10.72 -23.00
N ALA A 5 -22.21 -11.90 -23.55
CA ALA A 5 -23.57 -12.42 -23.58
C ALA A 5 -24.19 -12.71 -22.20
N SER A 6 -23.35 -12.79 -21.15
CA SER A 6 -23.76 -12.99 -19.76
C SER A 6 -22.68 -12.46 -18.80
N TRP A 7 -23.10 -12.10 -17.58
CA TRP A 7 -22.21 -11.54 -16.56
C TRP A 7 -22.28 -12.34 -15.23
N PRO A 8 -21.14 -12.68 -14.59
CA PRO A 8 -19.77 -12.53 -15.11
C PRO A 8 -19.53 -13.35 -16.39
N PRO A 9 -18.52 -12.99 -17.21
CA PRO A 9 -18.20 -13.71 -18.43
C PRO A 9 -18.01 -15.19 -18.10
N PRO A 10 -18.40 -16.11 -18.98
CA PRO A 10 -18.25 -17.54 -18.76
C PRO A 10 -16.84 -17.89 -18.25
N PRO A 11 -16.69 -18.91 -17.38
CA PRO A 11 -15.37 -19.27 -16.85
C PRO A 11 -14.32 -19.58 -17.94
N LEU A 12 -14.76 -20.01 -19.12
CA LEU A 12 -13.88 -20.20 -20.28
C LEU A 12 -13.21 -18.90 -20.74
N ASP A 13 -13.94 -17.79 -20.78
CA ASP A 13 -13.41 -16.48 -21.20
C ASP A 13 -12.35 -16.01 -20.20
N TRP A 14 -12.62 -16.15 -18.90
CA TRP A 14 -11.64 -15.88 -17.86
C TRP A 14 -10.38 -16.74 -18.01
N ARG A 15 -10.54 -18.03 -18.31
CA ARG A 15 -9.41 -18.92 -18.57
C ARG A 15 -8.56 -18.42 -19.73
N MET A 16 -9.19 -17.98 -20.81
CA MET A 16 -8.50 -17.44 -21.99
C MET A 16 -7.75 -16.13 -21.67
N ILE A 17 -8.38 -15.22 -20.92
CA ILE A 17 -7.73 -13.99 -20.45
C ILE A 17 -6.50 -14.32 -19.59
N LEU A 18 -6.63 -15.25 -18.65
CA LEU A 18 -5.53 -15.64 -17.74
C LEU A 18 -4.39 -16.33 -18.50
N GLU A 19 -4.68 -17.21 -19.46
CA GLU A 19 -3.62 -17.83 -20.27
C GLU A 19 -2.88 -16.78 -21.12
N GLY A 20 -3.59 -15.78 -21.65
CA GLY A 20 -2.98 -14.65 -22.35
C GLY A 20 -2.09 -13.77 -21.45
N LEU A 21 -2.38 -13.69 -20.15
CA LEU A 21 -1.60 -12.91 -19.18
C LEU A 21 -0.34 -13.62 -18.67
N LYS A 22 -0.27 -14.94 -18.85
CA LYS A 22 0.81 -15.79 -18.32
C LYS A 22 2.20 -15.40 -18.84
N GLU A 23 2.32 -14.96 -20.09
CA GLU A 23 3.60 -14.52 -20.67
C GLU A 23 4.17 -13.30 -19.94
N TYR A 24 3.31 -12.45 -19.37
CA TYR A 24 3.71 -11.18 -18.76
C TYR A 24 4.07 -11.28 -17.27
N GLN A 25 3.76 -12.40 -16.63
CA GLN A 25 4.15 -12.73 -15.25
C GLN A 25 3.98 -11.57 -14.23
N PRO A 26 2.75 -11.03 -14.05
CA PRO A 26 2.52 -9.98 -13.06
C PRO A 26 2.84 -10.48 -11.64
N GLU A 27 3.42 -9.62 -10.80
CA GLU A 27 3.69 -9.94 -9.39
C GLU A 27 2.39 -10.07 -8.58
N VAL A 28 1.35 -9.30 -8.94
CA VAL A 28 0.02 -9.36 -8.31
C VAL A 28 -1.08 -9.24 -9.36
N LEU A 29 -1.98 -10.20 -9.37
CA LEU A 29 -3.21 -10.15 -10.14
C LEU A 29 -4.39 -9.80 -9.24
N VAL A 30 -5.14 -8.75 -9.57
CA VAL A 30 -6.31 -8.29 -8.81
C VAL A 30 -7.55 -8.41 -9.67
N ILE A 31 -8.51 -9.24 -9.26
CA ILE A 31 -9.80 -9.36 -9.94
C ILE A 31 -10.84 -8.69 -9.06
N THR A 32 -11.36 -7.55 -9.48
CA THR A 32 -12.24 -6.70 -8.65
C THR A 32 -13.68 -7.19 -8.55
N GLN A 33 -13.97 -8.39 -9.05
CA GLN A 33 -15.33 -8.88 -9.22
C GLN A 33 -15.50 -10.23 -8.55
N PRO A 34 -16.65 -10.46 -7.90
CA PRO A 34 -16.96 -11.76 -7.31
C PRO A 34 -17.25 -12.73 -8.46
N LEU A 35 -16.22 -13.49 -8.86
CA LEU A 35 -16.30 -14.55 -9.88
C LEU A 35 -17.25 -15.66 -9.41
N ASN A 36 -18.54 -15.47 -9.64
CA ASN A 36 -19.64 -16.31 -9.17
C ASN A 36 -20.70 -16.40 -10.27
N TRP A 37 -21.06 -17.61 -10.67
CA TRP A 37 -21.99 -17.89 -11.77
C TRP A 37 -23.29 -18.57 -11.29
N GLY A 38 -23.46 -18.68 -9.97
CA GLY A 38 -24.65 -19.26 -9.37
C GLY A 38 -24.72 -20.79 -9.50
N ARG A 39 -25.91 -21.34 -9.25
CA ARG A 39 -26.18 -22.78 -9.31
C ARG A 39 -27.19 -23.09 -10.42
N PRO A 40 -26.95 -24.12 -11.25
CA PRO A 40 -25.80 -25.03 -11.22
C PRO A 40 -24.49 -24.36 -11.65
N ALA A 41 -23.38 -24.78 -11.03
CA ALA A 41 -22.06 -24.24 -11.31
C ALA A 41 -21.60 -24.67 -12.73
N PRO A 42 -21.08 -23.76 -13.58
CA PRO A 42 -20.57 -24.11 -14.89
C PRO A 42 -19.40 -25.12 -14.86
N GLU A 43 -19.33 -25.98 -15.87
CA GLU A 43 -18.36 -27.10 -15.95
C GLU A 43 -16.88 -26.65 -15.97
N PHE A 44 -16.59 -25.43 -16.42
CA PHE A 44 -15.22 -24.92 -16.61
C PHE A 44 -14.59 -24.29 -15.35
N ILE A 45 -15.29 -24.23 -14.22
CA ILE A 45 -14.75 -23.65 -12.98
C ILE A 45 -13.45 -24.34 -12.51
N PRO A 46 -13.32 -25.68 -12.49
CA PRO A 46 -12.07 -26.33 -12.10
C PRO A 46 -10.89 -25.94 -13.00
N ALA A 47 -11.11 -25.90 -14.31
CA ALA A 47 -10.08 -25.50 -15.26
C ALA A 47 -9.66 -24.02 -15.09
N LEU A 48 -10.60 -23.15 -14.72
CA LEU A 48 -10.29 -21.77 -14.36
C LEU A 48 -9.46 -21.69 -13.06
N ALA A 49 -9.78 -22.51 -12.06
CA ALA A 49 -9.02 -22.59 -10.81
C ALA A 49 -7.56 -23.00 -11.07
N ASP A 50 -7.34 -23.95 -11.98
CA ASP A 50 -5.99 -24.39 -12.36
C ASP A 50 -5.18 -23.27 -13.06
N SER A 51 -5.83 -22.46 -13.90
CA SER A 51 -5.16 -21.32 -14.54
C SER A 51 -4.70 -20.24 -13.56
N LEU A 52 -5.36 -20.13 -12.39
CA LEU A 52 -4.95 -19.20 -11.34
C LEU A 52 -3.63 -19.62 -10.67
N LEU A 53 -3.33 -20.91 -10.56
CA LEU A 53 -2.13 -21.43 -9.87
C LEU A 53 -0.80 -20.92 -10.45
N VAL A 54 -0.80 -20.46 -11.70
CA VAL A 54 0.42 -20.01 -12.39
C VAL A 54 0.87 -18.63 -11.89
N PHE A 55 -0.02 -17.86 -11.28
CA PHE A 55 0.29 -16.50 -10.82
C PHE A 55 0.83 -16.50 -9.38
N PRO A 56 1.86 -15.70 -9.07
CA PRO A 56 2.51 -15.71 -7.76
C PRO A 56 1.62 -15.16 -6.63
N SER A 57 0.70 -14.26 -6.96
CA SER A 57 -0.22 -13.67 -6.00
C SER A 57 -1.51 -13.25 -6.70
N ILE A 58 -2.65 -13.73 -6.20
CA ILE A 58 -3.97 -13.38 -6.72
C ILE A 58 -4.83 -12.86 -5.58
N ALA A 59 -5.52 -11.75 -5.84
CA ALA A 59 -6.54 -11.21 -4.95
C ALA A 59 -7.88 -11.19 -5.69
N LEU A 60 -8.84 -11.97 -5.21
CA LEU A 60 -10.21 -12.01 -5.73
C LEU A 60 -11.13 -11.10 -4.90
N GLY A 61 -11.93 -10.32 -5.61
CA GLY A 61 -12.90 -9.40 -5.03
C GLY A 61 -14.10 -10.14 -4.47
N MET A 62 -14.51 -9.78 -3.26
CA MET A 62 -15.81 -10.08 -2.70
C MET A 62 -16.60 -8.79 -2.59
N GLU A 63 -17.79 -8.76 -3.15
CA GLU A 63 -18.63 -7.57 -3.14
C GLU A 63 -19.36 -7.44 -1.81
N GLY A 64 -19.31 -6.24 -1.21
CA GLY A 64 -19.99 -5.96 0.05
C GLY A 64 -20.55 -4.54 0.12
N GLN A 65 -21.49 -4.35 1.03
CA GLN A 65 -22.06 -3.04 1.35
C GLN A 65 -21.53 -2.54 2.69
N ILE A 66 -21.27 -1.24 2.78
CA ILE A 66 -20.80 -0.60 4.00
C ILE A 66 -21.84 0.36 4.56
N ILE A 67 -21.79 0.50 5.89
CA ILE A 67 -22.38 1.61 6.63
C ILE A 67 -21.26 2.65 6.82
N PRO A 68 -21.43 3.89 6.32
CA PRO A 68 -20.44 4.94 6.50
C PRO A 68 -20.11 5.18 7.97
N ALA A 69 -18.86 5.57 8.22
CA ALA A 69 -18.42 5.96 9.56
C ALA A 69 -19.24 7.14 10.10
N GLY A 70 -19.67 7.05 11.36
CA GLY A 70 -20.42 8.11 12.03
C GLY A 70 -21.90 8.24 11.64
N ALA A 71 -22.44 7.36 10.79
CA ALA A 71 -23.88 7.28 10.58
C ALA A 71 -24.58 6.84 11.88
N ASP A 72 -25.72 7.46 12.23
CA ASP A 72 -26.51 7.08 13.41
C ASP A 72 -26.87 5.58 13.37
N SER A 73 -27.10 5.05 12.17
CA SER A 73 -27.36 3.62 11.90
C SER A 73 -26.20 2.68 12.30
N ALA A 74 -24.98 3.18 12.49
CA ALA A 74 -23.83 2.36 12.88
C ALA A 74 -23.83 1.97 14.37
N LYS A 75 -24.55 2.73 15.22
CA LYS A 75 -24.63 2.44 16.67
C LYS A 75 -25.58 1.28 16.99
N ASP A 76 -26.62 1.11 16.17
CA ASP A 76 -27.63 0.05 16.31
C ASP A 76 -27.55 -0.99 15.17
N ALA A 77 -26.45 -1.00 14.40
CA ALA A 77 -26.27 -1.90 13.28
C ALA A 77 -26.22 -3.36 13.73
N ALA A 78 -27.03 -4.21 13.09
CA ALA A 78 -26.91 -5.65 13.23
C ALA A 78 -25.47 -6.13 12.91
N PRO A 79 -25.04 -7.28 13.46
CA PRO A 79 -23.76 -7.88 13.08
C PRO A 79 -23.65 -8.06 11.57
N ALA A 80 -22.46 -7.81 11.03
CA ALA A 80 -22.22 -7.92 9.60
C ALA A 80 -22.52 -9.34 9.10
N PHE A 81 -23.30 -9.47 8.02
CA PHE A 81 -23.51 -10.77 7.39
C PHE A 81 -22.34 -11.08 6.46
N THR A 82 -21.45 -12.01 6.86
CA THR A 82 -20.25 -12.38 6.10
C THR A 82 -20.40 -13.68 5.30
N GLY A 83 -21.56 -14.35 5.40
CA GLY A 83 -21.77 -15.66 4.77
C GLY A 83 -20.81 -16.76 5.28
N GLY A 84 -20.26 -16.61 6.50
CA GLY A 84 -19.32 -17.56 7.10
C GLY A 84 -17.86 -17.41 6.63
N LEU A 85 -17.52 -16.29 5.97
CA LEU A 85 -16.16 -15.98 5.51
C LEU A 85 -15.38 -15.09 6.51
N ASP A 86 -15.92 -14.84 7.69
CA ASP A 86 -15.27 -14.04 8.73
C ASP A 86 -13.93 -14.64 9.19
N ALA A 87 -13.84 -15.97 9.26
CA ALA A 87 -12.61 -16.66 9.66
C ALA A 87 -11.50 -16.63 8.59
N THR A 88 -11.86 -16.43 7.31
CA THR A 88 -10.89 -16.42 6.20
C THR A 88 -10.35 -15.02 5.91
N LEU A 89 -11.03 -13.98 6.42
CA LEU A 89 -10.61 -12.60 6.25
C LEU A 89 -9.42 -12.24 7.15
N PRO A 90 -8.31 -11.73 6.59
CA PRO A 90 -7.21 -11.21 7.39
C PRO A 90 -7.66 -10.01 8.23
N SER A 91 -6.91 -9.68 9.29
CA SER A 91 -7.17 -8.50 10.13
C SER A 91 -5.90 -7.70 10.36
N PHE A 92 -6.04 -6.41 10.67
CA PHE A 92 -4.95 -5.56 11.10
C PHE A 92 -4.68 -5.77 12.60
N PRO A 93 -3.53 -6.32 12.99
CA PRO A 93 -3.23 -6.54 14.41
C PRO A 93 -2.78 -5.26 15.13
N ARG A 94 -2.40 -4.22 14.38
CA ARG A 94 -1.87 -2.97 14.93
C ARG A 94 -2.64 -1.77 14.38
N VAL A 95 -3.72 -1.45 15.07
CA VAL A 95 -4.56 -0.28 14.81
C VAL A 95 -4.30 0.78 15.89
N ARG A 96 -4.17 2.04 15.49
CA ARG A 96 -4.07 3.20 16.38
C ARG A 96 -5.13 4.25 16.05
N GLY A 97 -5.57 4.98 17.06
CA GLY A 97 -6.67 5.93 16.94
C GLY A 97 -8.02 5.25 17.13
N ASP A 98 -9.09 5.98 16.83
CA ASP A 98 -10.46 5.48 16.96
C ASP A 98 -10.81 4.56 15.79
N ALA A 99 -10.86 3.25 16.04
CA ALA A 99 -11.22 2.25 15.03
C ALA A 99 -12.70 2.34 14.61
N THR A 100 -13.55 3.03 15.38
CA THR A 100 -14.95 3.26 15.00
C THR A 100 -15.09 4.27 13.86
N ALA A 101 -14.01 5.00 13.56
CA ALA A 101 -13.91 5.88 12.40
C ALA A 101 -13.81 5.10 11.07
N ALA A 102 -13.51 3.80 11.10
CA ALA A 102 -13.55 2.96 9.90
C ALA A 102 -15.00 2.65 9.50
N PRO A 103 -15.33 2.57 8.19
CA PRO A 103 -16.64 2.14 7.76
C PRO A 103 -16.93 0.71 8.24
N GLN A 104 -18.18 0.42 8.57
CA GLN A 104 -18.60 -0.92 9.03
C GLN A 104 -19.15 -1.72 7.85
N LEU A 105 -18.77 -2.99 7.72
CA LEU A 105 -19.42 -3.89 6.77
C LEU A 105 -20.86 -4.17 7.25
N SER A 106 -21.84 -4.01 6.37
CA SER A 106 -23.23 -4.40 6.64
C SER A 106 -23.49 -5.83 6.19
N THR A 107 -23.26 -6.10 4.91
CA THR A 107 -23.49 -7.42 4.31
C THR A 107 -22.49 -7.66 3.20
N LEU A 108 -22.07 -8.92 3.09
CA LEU A 108 -21.46 -9.45 1.88
C LEU A 108 -22.58 -9.75 0.88
N ILE A 109 -22.46 -9.21 -0.34
CA ILE A 109 -23.41 -9.43 -1.43
C ILE A 109 -23.04 -10.70 -2.19
N ALA A 110 -21.77 -10.81 -2.59
CA ALA A 110 -21.30 -11.90 -3.40
C ALA A 110 -19.83 -12.22 -3.11
N ALA A 111 -19.50 -13.50 -3.14
CA ALA A 111 -18.15 -14.03 -3.00
C ALA A 111 -17.81 -14.89 -4.23
N PRO A 112 -16.52 -15.05 -4.57
CA PRO A 112 -16.08 -15.99 -5.59
C PRO A 112 -16.58 -17.41 -5.33
N GLU A 113 -16.67 -18.20 -6.40
CA GLU A 113 -16.97 -19.63 -6.34
C GLU A 113 -16.05 -20.33 -5.35
N GLU A 114 -16.61 -21.28 -4.59
CA GLU A 114 -15.90 -21.99 -3.53
C GLU A 114 -14.61 -22.66 -4.04
N ALA A 115 -14.65 -23.20 -5.27
CA ALA A 115 -13.49 -23.83 -5.91
C ALA A 115 -12.34 -22.85 -6.24
N LEU A 116 -12.62 -21.55 -6.38
CA LEU A 116 -11.60 -20.53 -6.68
C LEU A 116 -10.94 -19.98 -5.41
N ARG A 117 -11.62 -20.04 -4.26
CA ARG A 117 -11.15 -19.43 -3.00
C ARG A 117 -9.81 -19.97 -2.48
N PRO A 118 -9.49 -21.28 -2.58
CA PRO A 118 -8.20 -21.79 -2.11
C PRO A 118 -7.01 -21.26 -2.91
N GLN A 119 -7.24 -20.79 -4.15
CA GLN A 119 -6.18 -20.35 -5.06
C GLN A 119 -5.85 -18.86 -4.93
N ALA A 120 -6.57 -18.12 -4.09
CA ALA A 120 -6.42 -16.68 -4.03
C ALA A 120 -6.76 -16.12 -2.64
N GLU A 121 -6.26 -14.91 -2.38
CA GLU A 121 -6.71 -14.12 -1.26
C GLU A 121 -8.04 -13.45 -1.57
N LEU A 122 -8.90 -13.38 -0.54
CA LEU A 122 -10.21 -12.79 -0.66
C LEU A 122 -10.19 -11.36 -0.10
N GLY A 123 -10.45 -10.38 -0.95
CA GLY A 123 -10.46 -8.97 -0.60
C GLY A 123 -11.83 -8.35 -0.78
N LEU A 124 -12.28 -7.54 0.19
CA LEU A 124 -13.55 -6.84 0.11
C LEU A 124 -13.47 -5.69 -0.90
N VAL A 125 -14.36 -5.70 -1.89
CA VAL A 125 -14.57 -4.66 -2.88
C VAL A 125 -15.75 -3.83 -2.41
N LEU A 126 -15.44 -2.64 -1.92
CA LEU A 126 -16.39 -1.73 -1.29
C LEU A 126 -16.32 -0.40 -2.02
N ARG A 127 -17.48 0.21 -2.27
CA ARG A 127 -17.57 1.57 -2.77
C ARG A 127 -18.12 2.49 -1.70
N ALA A 128 -17.62 3.72 -1.70
CA ALA A 128 -18.27 4.79 -0.96
C ALA A 128 -19.70 5.00 -1.51
N PRO A 129 -20.71 5.18 -0.65
CA PRO A 129 -22.10 5.29 -1.08
C PRO A 129 -22.41 6.56 -1.90
N ASP A 130 -21.55 7.58 -1.82
CA ASP A 130 -21.61 8.79 -2.63
C ASP A 130 -21.04 8.60 -4.05
N GLY A 131 -20.48 7.42 -4.35
CA GLY A 131 -19.83 7.14 -5.63
C GLY A 131 -18.55 7.95 -5.85
N GLY A 132 -17.99 8.54 -4.79
CA GLY A 132 -16.80 9.37 -4.84
C GLY A 132 -15.54 8.60 -5.26
N ALA A 133 -14.49 9.36 -5.60
CA ALA A 133 -13.16 8.82 -5.92
C ALA A 133 -12.39 8.37 -4.66
N GLN A 134 -13.05 7.61 -3.79
CA GLN A 134 -12.49 7.12 -2.54
C GLN A 134 -12.76 5.62 -2.42
N LEU A 135 -11.76 4.89 -1.93
CA LEU A 135 -11.87 3.46 -1.65
C LEU A 135 -11.52 3.21 -0.18
N PRO A 136 -12.39 2.54 0.59
CA PRO A 136 -12.05 2.12 1.93
C PRO A 136 -10.79 1.26 1.91
N TYR A 137 -9.77 1.64 2.69
CA TYR A 137 -8.55 0.83 2.85
C TYR A 137 -8.76 -0.26 3.91
N ALA A 138 -9.62 0.04 4.87
CA ALA A 138 -9.96 -0.81 5.98
C ALA A 138 -11.46 -0.75 6.25
N VAL A 139 -12.01 -1.84 6.74
CA VAL A 139 -13.42 -1.96 7.13
C VAL A 139 -13.53 -2.66 8.47
N ARG A 140 -14.52 -2.26 9.27
CA ARG A 140 -14.81 -2.87 10.55
C ARG A 140 -15.81 -4.01 10.40
N ILE A 141 -15.49 -5.15 10.99
CA ILE A 141 -16.38 -6.32 11.13
C ILE A 141 -16.34 -6.72 12.61
N GLY A 142 -17.43 -6.44 13.32
CA GLY A 142 -17.45 -6.52 14.79
C GLY A 142 -16.42 -5.56 15.41
N ASP A 143 -15.52 -6.11 16.23
CA ASP A 143 -14.47 -5.36 16.93
C ASP A 143 -13.13 -5.33 16.18
N LYS A 144 -13.05 -6.01 15.03
CA LYS A 144 -11.81 -6.12 14.25
C LYS A 144 -11.86 -5.23 13.02
N VAL A 145 -10.68 -4.75 12.64
CA VAL A 145 -10.48 -4.01 11.40
C VAL A 145 -9.83 -4.94 10.38
N HIS A 146 -10.47 -5.08 9.23
CA HIS A 146 -10.09 -5.96 8.15
C HIS A 146 -9.61 -5.14 6.93
N PRO A 147 -8.59 -5.61 6.19
CA PRO A 147 -8.15 -4.96 4.97
C PRO A 147 -9.13 -5.25 3.83
N THR A 148 -9.37 -4.25 3.01
CA THR A 148 -10.12 -4.39 1.75
C THR A 148 -9.21 -4.90 0.62
N LEU A 149 -9.77 -5.11 -0.57
CA LEU A 149 -9.03 -5.60 -1.73
C LEU A 149 -7.84 -4.68 -2.06
N ILE A 150 -8.01 -3.36 -1.98
CA ILE A 150 -6.94 -2.40 -2.24
C ILE A 150 -5.78 -2.55 -1.24
N ALA A 151 -6.06 -2.74 0.05
CA ALA A 151 -5.02 -2.93 1.06
C ALA A 151 -4.27 -4.26 0.90
N GLN A 152 -4.96 -5.33 0.49
CA GLN A 152 -4.34 -6.62 0.17
C GLN A 152 -3.42 -6.54 -1.04
N ALA A 153 -3.90 -5.92 -2.12
CA ALA A 153 -3.09 -5.72 -3.32
C ALA A 153 -1.82 -4.89 -3.04
N ILE A 154 -1.94 -3.80 -2.27
CA ILE A 154 -0.78 -3.00 -1.83
C ILE A 154 0.17 -3.83 -0.96
N SER A 155 -0.37 -4.57 0.02
CA SER A 155 0.40 -5.46 0.90
C SER A 155 1.26 -6.45 0.10
N ARG A 156 0.69 -7.05 -0.94
CA ARG A 156 1.38 -8.01 -1.82
C ARG A 156 2.42 -7.36 -2.70
N ALA A 157 2.06 -6.26 -3.37
CA ALA A 157 2.97 -5.53 -4.25
C ALA A 157 4.19 -4.94 -3.52
N THR A 158 4.04 -4.62 -2.23
CA THR A 158 5.12 -4.09 -1.36
C THR A 158 5.76 -5.17 -0.48
N ARG A 159 5.29 -6.42 -0.55
CA ARG A 159 5.72 -7.54 0.32
C ARG A 159 5.65 -7.20 1.81
N SER A 160 4.61 -6.49 2.20
CA SER A 160 4.41 -5.94 3.55
C SER A 160 3.28 -6.68 4.28
N PRO A 161 3.52 -7.81 4.97
CA PRO A 161 2.46 -8.54 5.65
C PRO A 161 1.74 -7.69 6.69
N PHE A 162 0.43 -7.87 6.88
CA PHE A 162 -0.39 -7.07 7.79
C PHE A 162 0.12 -7.04 9.24
N ALA A 163 0.81 -8.10 9.69
CA ALA A 163 1.46 -8.14 11.01
C ALA A 163 2.57 -7.09 11.19
N ALA A 164 3.24 -6.70 10.11
CA ALA A 164 4.26 -5.67 10.09
C ALA A 164 3.69 -4.26 9.84
N GLN A 165 2.48 -4.16 9.29
CA GLN A 165 1.82 -2.89 9.02
C GLN A 165 1.34 -2.22 10.32
N ARG A 166 1.23 -0.89 10.27
CA ARG A 166 0.61 -0.09 11.33
C ARG A 166 -0.43 0.84 10.72
N LEU A 167 -1.69 0.58 11.05
CA LEU A 167 -2.82 1.39 10.59
C LEU A 167 -3.14 2.46 11.63
N ARG A 168 -3.37 3.69 11.19
CA ARG A 168 -3.77 4.82 12.03
C ARG A 168 -5.00 5.52 11.45
N PHE A 169 -5.98 5.80 12.32
CA PHE A 169 -7.15 6.61 12.03
C PHE A 169 -7.04 8.02 12.64
N GLY A 170 -7.92 8.94 12.21
CA GLY A 170 -7.96 10.34 12.70
C GLY A 170 -6.91 11.26 12.08
N ALA A 171 -6.44 12.26 12.82
CA ALA A 171 -5.44 13.20 12.32
C ALA A 171 -4.12 12.48 11.99
N GLY A 172 -3.65 12.65 10.74
CA GLY A 172 -2.49 11.94 10.20
C GLY A 172 -2.77 10.45 9.93
N ALA A 173 -4.01 10.11 9.56
CA ALA A 173 -4.40 8.77 9.18
C ALA A 173 -3.57 8.24 8.01
N GLY A 174 -3.34 6.93 8.04
CA GLY A 174 -2.55 6.25 7.04
C GLY A 174 -2.08 4.87 7.48
N ALA A 175 -1.60 4.10 6.51
CA ALA A 175 -0.98 2.81 6.73
C ALA A 175 0.53 2.90 6.51
N ARG A 176 1.30 2.60 7.56
CA ARG A 176 2.75 2.43 7.44
C ARG A 176 3.06 0.98 7.11
N LEU A 177 3.72 0.78 5.98
CA LEU A 177 4.08 -0.54 5.47
C LEU A 177 5.46 -0.98 5.97
N ALA A 178 5.75 -2.27 5.82
CA ALA A 178 6.98 -2.91 6.28
C ALA A 178 8.22 -2.43 5.50
N ASP A 179 8.04 -2.07 4.23
CA ASP A 179 9.08 -1.52 3.35
C ASP A 179 9.40 -0.04 3.64
N GLY A 180 8.77 0.54 4.67
CA GLY A 180 8.95 1.93 5.08
C GLY A 180 8.07 2.93 4.35
N SER A 181 7.31 2.51 3.34
CA SER A 181 6.35 3.38 2.66
C SER A 181 5.15 3.73 3.55
N PHE A 182 4.50 4.84 3.21
CA PHE A 182 3.34 5.34 3.92
C PHE A 182 2.21 5.59 2.92
N VAL A 183 1.09 4.89 3.10
CA VAL A 183 -0.13 5.10 2.32
C VAL A 183 -0.98 6.13 3.06
N PRO A 184 -1.11 7.36 2.54
CA PRO A 184 -1.94 8.38 3.17
C PRO A 184 -3.43 8.01 3.05
N LEU A 185 -4.17 8.16 4.14
CA LEU A 185 -5.60 7.88 4.20
C LEU A 185 -6.36 9.10 4.73
N THR A 186 -7.65 9.18 4.44
CA THR A 186 -8.57 10.10 5.13
C THR A 186 -8.64 9.75 6.61
N PRO A 187 -9.11 10.66 7.47
CA PRO A 187 -9.32 10.36 8.90
C PRO A 187 -10.18 9.11 9.16
N GLN A 188 -11.07 8.76 8.22
CA GLN A 188 -11.95 7.59 8.23
C GLN A 188 -11.27 6.31 7.71
N GLY A 189 -10.06 6.41 7.17
CA GLY A 189 -9.31 5.28 6.63
C GLY A 189 -9.63 4.94 5.17
N ASP A 190 -10.15 5.91 4.42
CA ASP A 190 -10.33 5.78 2.97
C ASP A 190 -9.08 6.26 2.24
N LEU A 191 -8.78 5.62 1.11
CA LEU A 191 -7.79 6.10 0.17
C LEU A 191 -8.48 7.04 -0.83
N SER A 192 -8.17 8.33 -0.76
CA SER A 192 -8.65 9.31 -1.73
C SER A 192 -7.78 9.31 -2.99
N ILE A 193 -8.41 9.16 -4.15
CA ILE A 193 -7.77 9.24 -5.46
C ILE A 193 -7.70 10.72 -5.84
N LYS A 194 -6.51 11.18 -6.19
CA LYS A 194 -6.29 12.58 -6.58
C LYS A 194 -6.68 12.79 -8.05
N PRO A 195 -7.15 14.00 -8.44
CA PRO A 195 -7.49 14.30 -9.83
C PRO A 195 -6.30 14.18 -10.80
N ASP A 196 -5.09 14.42 -10.31
CA ASP A 196 -3.81 14.33 -11.03
C ASP A 196 -3.10 12.98 -10.84
N ALA A 197 -3.85 11.93 -10.46
CA ALA A 197 -3.30 10.60 -10.27
C ALA A 197 -2.59 10.07 -11.53
N VAL A 198 -1.59 9.21 -11.29
CA VAL A 198 -0.80 8.56 -12.36
C VAL A 198 -1.73 7.88 -13.36
N PRO A 199 -1.64 8.18 -14.67
CA PRO A 199 -2.49 7.55 -15.66
C PRO A 199 -2.20 6.05 -15.71
N VAL A 200 -3.28 5.25 -15.72
CA VAL A 200 -3.21 3.79 -15.81
C VAL A 200 -3.59 3.38 -17.23
N PRO A 201 -2.72 2.65 -17.96
CA PRO A 201 -3.05 2.11 -19.27
C PRO A 201 -4.28 1.18 -19.19
N LEU A 202 -5.22 1.36 -20.11
CA LEU A 202 -6.41 0.51 -20.24
C LEU A 202 -6.24 -0.41 -21.44
N ILE A 203 -6.44 -1.71 -21.21
CA ILE A 203 -6.31 -2.75 -22.23
C ILE A 203 -7.61 -3.54 -22.25
N ASN A 204 -8.18 -3.73 -23.44
CA ASN A 204 -9.39 -4.50 -23.60
C ASN A 204 -9.06 -5.99 -23.37
N ALA A 205 -9.80 -6.63 -22.45
CA ALA A 205 -9.58 -8.03 -22.12
C ALA A 205 -9.82 -8.98 -23.31
N LEU A 206 -10.65 -8.58 -24.28
CA LEU A 206 -10.85 -9.35 -25.52
C LEU A 206 -9.55 -9.53 -26.31
N ASP A 207 -8.66 -8.53 -26.27
CA ASP A 207 -7.40 -8.55 -27.01
C ASP A 207 -6.44 -9.63 -26.46
N LEU A 208 -6.64 -10.06 -25.21
CA LEU A 208 -5.88 -11.13 -24.55
C LEU A 208 -6.39 -12.53 -24.89
N MET A 209 -7.64 -12.66 -25.36
CA MET A 209 -8.27 -13.96 -25.62
C MET A 209 -7.92 -14.57 -26.98
N THR A 210 -7.27 -13.81 -27.85
CA THR A 210 -7.01 -14.20 -29.25
C THR A 210 -5.80 -15.11 -29.44
N GLY A 211 -5.19 -15.61 -28.37
CA GLY A 211 -4.26 -16.75 -28.40
C GLY A 211 -3.02 -16.55 -29.27
N GLY A 212 -2.42 -15.36 -29.27
CA GLY A 212 -1.18 -15.11 -30.00
C GLY A 212 -1.35 -14.84 -31.50
N LEU A 213 -2.58 -14.57 -31.97
CA LEU A 213 -2.77 -13.88 -33.26
C LEU A 213 -1.98 -12.56 -33.22
N THR A 214 -1.06 -12.38 -34.17
CA THR A 214 0.06 -11.43 -34.09
C THR A 214 -0.36 -9.96 -33.90
N ASP A 215 -1.62 -9.63 -34.16
CA ASP A 215 -2.11 -8.25 -34.28
C ASP A 215 -3.17 -7.82 -33.25
N ALA A 216 -3.59 -8.69 -32.32
CA ALA A 216 -4.66 -8.32 -31.38
C ALA A 216 -4.22 -7.33 -30.30
N LEU A 217 -3.00 -7.49 -29.77
CA LEU A 217 -2.39 -6.56 -28.82
C LEU A 217 -1.38 -5.66 -29.54
N THR A 218 -1.59 -4.36 -29.45
CA THR A 218 -0.64 -3.37 -29.95
C THR A 218 0.72 -3.53 -29.24
N PRO A 219 1.85 -3.18 -29.90
CA PRO A 219 3.17 -3.23 -29.27
C PRO A 219 3.26 -2.40 -27.97
N GLU A 220 2.55 -1.28 -27.93
CA GLU A 220 2.42 -0.42 -26.75
C GLU A 220 1.74 -1.15 -25.58
N ASN A 221 0.59 -1.81 -25.82
CA ASN A 221 -0.10 -2.60 -24.80
C ASN A 221 0.75 -3.76 -24.30
N LYS A 222 1.49 -4.44 -25.20
CA LYS A 222 2.45 -5.48 -24.81
C LYS A 222 3.55 -4.91 -23.91
N ALA A 223 4.07 -3.72 -24.19
CA ALA A 223 5.07 -3.06 -23.36
C ALA A 223 4.52 -2.67 -21.98
N HIS A 224 3.27 -2.17 -21.92
CA HIS A 224 2.58 -1.90 -20.66
C HIS A 224 2.42 -3.17 -19.83
N LEU A 225 1.95 -4.27 -20.41
CA LEU A 225 1.79 -5.55 -19.70
C LEU A 225 3.14 -6.10 -19.21
N LYS A 226 4.20 -6.03 -20.02
CA LYS A 226 5.55 -6.48 -19.62
C LYS A 226 6.16 -5.66 -18.48
N SER A 227 5.79 -4.40 -18.35
CA SER A 227 6.29 -3.51 -17.28
C SER A 227 5.40 -3.48 -16.05
N ALA A 228 4.16 -3.97 -16.16
CA ALA A 228 3.19 -3.96 -15.09
C ALA A 228 3.52 -5.00 -14.01
N LYS A 229 3.76 -4.52 -12.78
CA LYS A 229 3.87 -5.39 -11.60
C LYS A 229 2.52 -5.84 -11.07
N VAL A 230 1.52 -4.99 -11.22
CA VAL A 230 0.16 -5.24 -10.74
C VAL A 230 -0.78 -5.09 -11.92
N ILE A 231 -1.62 -6.10 -12.15
CA ILE A 231 -2.66 -6.07 -13.18
C ILE A 231 -4.01 -6.14 -12.47
N VAL A 232 -4.90 -5.20 -12.80
CA VAL A 232 -6.26 -5.15 -12.28
C VAL A 232 -7.23 -5.51 -13.40
N ILE A 233 -8.05 -6.53 -13.16
CA ILE A 233 -9.11 -6.94 -14.08
C ILE A 233 -10.47 -6.64 -13.45
N GLY A 234 -11.36 -6.09 -14.25
CA GLY A 234 -12.78 -5.96 -13.95
C GLY A 234 -13.52 -5.26 -15.08
N ILE A 235 -14.78 -4.94 -14.85
CA ILE A 235 -15.57 -4.19 -15.84
C ILE A 235 -15.18 -2.73 -15.82
N ASP A 236 -15.00 -2.21 -17.02
CA ASP A 236 -15.11 -0.79 -17.27
C ASP A 236 -16.54 -0.40 -17.66
N THR A 237 -17.23 0.32 -16.77
CA THR A 237 -18.57 0.89 -17.00
C THR A 237 -18.50 2.39 -17.29
N ASP A 238 -17.32 2.90 -17.66
CA ASP A 238 -17.10 4.33 -17.89
C ASP A 238 -17.97 4.81 -19.05
N LEU A 239 -19.04 5.50 -18.68
CA LEU A 239 -19.89 6.29 -19.56
C LEU A 239 -19.63 7.77 -19.26
N PRO A 240 -19.79 8.67 -20.24
CA PRO A 240 -19.79 10.11 -19.98
C PRO A 240 -20.75 10.42 -18.82
N ASP A 241 -20.30 11.26 -17.88
CA ASP A 241 -21.04 11.68 -16.68
C ASP A 241 -21.32 10.60 -15.61
N ARG A 242 -20.66 9.44 -15.67
CA ARG A 242 -20.71 8.43 -14.59
C ARG A 242 -19.44 8.40 -13.74
N PRO A 243 -19.56 8.01 -12.46
CA PRO A 243 -18.39 7.76 -11.62
C PRO A 243 -17.53 6.65 -12.22
N LEU A 244 -16.20 6.80 -12.11
CA LEU A 244 -15.21 5.82 -12.56
C LEU A 244 -15.60 4.40 -12.17
N SER A 245 -15.38 3.44 -13.06
CA SER A 245 -15.63 2.01 -12.82
C SER A 245 -14.80 1.45 -11.66
N THR A 246 -15.27 0.34 -11.05
CA THR A 246 -14.66 -0.16 -9.80
C THR A 246 -13.23 -0.65 -10.06
N ALA A 247 -13.02 -1.28 -11.21
CA ALA A 247 -11.71 -1.70 -11.67
C ALA A 247 -10.77 -0.50 -11.85
N ARG A 248 -11.24 0.56 -12.52
CA ARG A 248 -10.44 1.76 -12.76
C ARG A 248 -10.12 2.52 -11.48
N LEU A 249 -11.08 2.63 -10.54
CA LEU A 249 -10.84 3.18 -9.21
C LEU A 249 -9.74 2.41 -8.48
N HIS A 250 -9.81 1.07 -8.46
CA HIS A 250 -8.78 0.25 -7.79
C HIS A 250 -7.42 0.38 -8.48
N ALA A 251 -7.38 0.42 -9.81
CA ALA A 251 -6.14 0.55 -10.56
C ALA A 251 -5.47 1.91 -10.34
N GLN A 252 -6.23 3.01 -10.36
CA GLN A 252 -5.72 4.35 -10.07
C GLN A 252 -5.28 4.48 -8.60
N ALA A 253 -6.07 3.95 -7.67
CA ALA A 253 -5.72 3.88 -6.26
C ALA A 253 -4.40 3.13 -6.03
N LEU A 254 -4.20 1.98 -6.70
CA LEU A 254 -2.96 1.22 -6.64
C LEU A 254 -1.79 2.00 -7.21
N ALA A 255 -1.94 2.57 -8.41
CA ALA A 255 -0.89 3.36 -9.04
C ALA A 255 -0.49 4.57 -8.17
N GLN A 256 -1.46 5.25 -7.57
CA GLN A 256 -1.20 6.36 -6.65
C GLN A 256 -0.51 5.90 -5.38
N ALA A 257 -0.99 4.84 -4.73
CA ALA A 257 -0.41 4.35 -3.49
C ALA A 257 1.02 3.81 -3.68
N LEU A 258 1.28 3.16 -4.82
CA LEU A 258 2.59 2.58 -5.14
C LEU A 258 3.58 3.59 -5.73
N SER A 259 3.12 4.76 -6.18
CA SER A 259 3.98 5.85 -6.64
C SER A 259 4.48 6.77 -5.52
N VAL A 260 3.97 6.62 -4.29
CA VAL A 260 4.43 7.42 -3.14
C VAL A 260 5.92 7.15 -2.90
N PRO A 261 6.76 8.20 -2.87
CA PRO A 261 8.19 8.01 -2.73
C PRO A 261 8.53 7.47 -1.34
N ARG A 262 9.44 6.50 -1.29
CA ARG A 262 9.75 5.72 -0.09
C ARG A 262 10.75 6.47 0.78
N ILE A 263 10.42 6.66 2.06
CA ILE A 263 11.41 7.13 3.04
C ILE A 263 12.41 5.99 3.26
N GLN A 264 13.63 6.17 2.78
CA GLN A 264 14.69 5.21 2.98
C GLN A 264 15.34 5.48 4.34
N THR A 265 15.08 4.64 5.34
CA THR A 265 15.90 4.68 6.55
C THR A 265 17.26 4.07 6.23
N LEU A 266 18.36 4.71 6.65
CA LEU A 266 19.70 4.13 6.52
C LEU A 266 19.70 2.72 7.11
N GLY A 267 20.30 1.76 6.38
CA GLY A 267 20.47 0.40 6.88
C GLY A 267 21.32 0.39 8.16
N VAL A 268 21.22 -0.66 8.96
CA VAL A 268 21.94 -0.76 10.26
C VAL A 268 23.44 -0.48 10.08
N GLN A 269 24.08 -1.02 9.03
CA GLN A 269 25.49 -0.77 8.74
C GLN A 269 25.78 0.70 8.44
N GLN A 270 24.92 1.36 7.66
CA GLN A 270 25.09 2.77 7.32
C GLN A 270 24.84 3.68 8.53
N GLN A 271 23.92 3.29 9.43
CA GLN A 271 23.73 3.98 10.71
C GLN A 271 24.98 3.90 11.58
N TRP A 272 25.63 2.73 11.66
CA TRP A 272 26.91 2.58 12.37
C TRP A 272 28.02 3.46 11.78
N ILE A 273 28.10 3.58 10.46
CA ILE A 273 29.05 4.49 9.80
C ILE A 273 28.76 5.94 10.21
N ALA A 274 27.49 6.37 10.15
CA ALA A 274 27.10 7.72 10.56
C ALA A 274 27.40 7.99 12.04
N TRP A 275 27.16 7.02 12.92
CA TRP A 275 27.48 7.11 14.35
C TRP A 275 28.99 7.15 14.58
N GLY A 276 29.77 6.36 13.82
CA GLY A 276 31.23 6.36 13.87
C GLY A 276 31.82 7.72 13.48
N ILE A 277 31.31 8.34 12.41
CA ILE A 277 31.70 9.70 12.00
C ILE A 277 31.38 10.72 13.10
N ALA A 278 30.20 10.64 13.71
CA ALA A 278 29.80 11.54 14.79
C ALA A 278 30.67 11.34 16.06
N ALA A 279 31.01 10.10 16.40
CA ALA A 279 31.91 9.78 17.51
C ALA A 279 33.32 10.33 17.27
N LEU A 280 33.85 10.19 16.04
CA LEU A 280 35.14 10.76 15.65
C LEU A 280 35.12 12.30 15.71
N ALA A 281 34.03 12.94 15.28
CA ALA A 281 33.84 14.38 15.42
C ALA A 281 33.82 14.82 16.90
N GLY A 282 33.07 14.10 17.75
CA GLY A 282 33.03 14.34 19.19
C GLY A 282 34.41 14.18 19.85
N LEU A 283 35.16 13.14 19.51
CA LEU A 283 36.51 12.90 20.01
C LEU A 283 37.49 13.99 19.55
N TRP A 284 37.37 14.43 18.31
CA TRP A 284 38.18 15.53 17.78
C TRP A 284 37.90 16.84 18.53
N ILE A 285 36.63 17.15 18.81
CA ILE A 285 36.25 18.30 19.66
C ILE A 285 36.90 18.16 21.03
N ALA A 286 36.73 17.01 21.70
CA ALA A 286 37.32 16.72 23.02
C ALA A 286 38.85 16.93 23.06
N ALA A 287 39.56 16.46 22.04
CA ALA A 287 41.03 16.48 22.03
C ALA A 287 41.64 17.83 21.59
N ARG A 288 40.98 18.59 20.72
CA ARG A 288 41.59 19.76 20.05
C ARG A 288 40.98 21.11 20.43
N THR A 289 39.75 21.18 20.92
CA THR A 289 39.13 22.50 21.19
C THR A 289 39.57 23.08 22.54
N ARG A 290 39.69 24.42 22.58
CA ARG A 290 39.94 25.18 23.82
C ARG A 290 38.63 25.29 24.60
N ARG A 291 38.70 25.25 25.95
CA ARG A 291 37.50 25.23 26.83
C ARG A 291 36.47 26.32 26.48
N GLY A 292 36.93 27.55 26.25
CA GLY A 292 36.05 28.68 25.93
C GLY A 292 35.32 28.60 24.57
N ARG A 293 35.78 27.74 23.65
CA ARG A 293 35.15 27.54 22.33
C ARG A 293 34.48 26.18 22.18
N ALA A 294 34.55 25.32 23.19
CA ALA A 294 34.04 23.95 23.14
C ALA A 294 32.53 23.89 22.85
N LEU A 295 31.73 24.69 23.57
CA LEU A 295 30.27 24.75 23.37
C LEU A 295 29.90 25.27 21.98
N PHE A 296 30.53 26.37 21.55
CA PHE A 296 30.26 26.94 20.23
C PHE A 296 30.60 25.97 19.10
N THR A 297 31.73 25.28 19.23
CA THR A 297 32.18 24.28 18.23
C THR A 297 31.25 23.06 18.23
N GLY A 298 30.82 22.61 19.42
CA GLY A 298 29.82 21.55 19.56
C GLY A 298 28.50 21.88 18.89
N ILE A 299 27.96 23.07 19.15
CA ILE A 299 26.73 23.57 18.51
C ILE A 299 26.92 23.63 16.99
N LEU A 300 28.05 24.15 16.50
CA LEU A 300 28.33 24.22 15.06
C LEU A 300 28.29 22.83 14.40
N PHE A 301 28.94 21.83 15.01
CA PHE A 301 28.94 20.46 14.49
C PHE A 301 27.56 19.81 14.55
N ILE A 302 26.78 20.04 15.61
CA ILE A 302 25.39 19.57 15.72
C ILE A 302 24.55 20.20 14.60
N THR A 303 24.66 21.50 14.38
CA THR A 303 23.93 22.21 13.33
C THR A 303 24.33 21.68 11.95
N LEU A 304 25.62 21.50 11.68
CA LEU A 304 26.08 20.92 10.41
C LEU A 304 25.56 19.49 10.21
N ALA A 305 25.54 18.66 11.25
CA ALA A 305 25.02 17.30 11.17
C ALA A 305 23.50 17.28 10.92
N LEU A 306 22.74 18.15 11.59
CA LEU A 306 21.30 18.30 11.38
C LEU A 306 20.99 18.79 9.96
N THR A 307 21.71 19.81 9.48
CA THR A 307 21.58 20.30 8.10
C THR A 307 21.91 19.21 7.10
N GLY A 308 22.97 18.43 7.31
CA GLY A 308 23.32 17.28 6.47
C GLY A 308 22.21 16.22 6.43
N CYS A 309 21.63 15.88 7.58
CA CYS A 309 20.49 14.95 7.65
C CYS A 309 19.26 15.51 6.93
N LEU A 310 18.98 16.81 7.09
CA LEU A 310 17.83 17.46 6.45
C LEU A 310 18.01 17.55 4.94
N LEU A 311 19.22 17.87 4.46
CA LEU A 311 19.56 17.86 3.04
C LEU A 311 19.45 16.45 2.44
N ALA A 312 19.94 15.42 3.12
CA ALA A 312 19.81 14.02 2.68
C ALA A 312 18.35 13.56 2.64
N PHE A 313 17.52 14.03 3.59
CA PHE A 313 16.09 13.77 3.60
C PHE A 313 15.37 14.50 2.46
N GLN A 314 15.71 15.76 2.19
CA GLN A 314 15.07 16.54 1.11
C GLN A 314 15.49 16.05 -0.29
N SER A 315 16.74 15.64 -0.48
CA SER A 315 17.25 15.24 -1.80
C SER A 315 16.97 13.79 -2.17
N ALA A 316 17.02 12.89 -1.20
CA ALA A 316 16.96 11.44 -1.44
C ALA A 316 15.96 10.71 -0.53
N LEU A 317 15.20 11.44 0.30
CA LEU A 317 14.28 10.87 1.30
C LEU A 317 14.98 9.90 2.26
N ILE A 318 16.28 10.10 2.47
CA ILE A 318 17.07 9.29 3.40
C ILE A 318 16.87 9.84 4.80
N TRP A 319 16.27 9.04 5.68
CA TRP A 319 16.14 9.39 7.10
C TRP A 319 17.27 8.77 7.92
N CYS A 320 18.09 9.64 8.51
CA CYS A 320 19.07 9.30 9.54
C CYS A 320 18.58 9.83 10.89
N PRO A 321 18.33 8.99 11.90
CA PRO A 321 17.95 9.46 13.23
C PRO A 321 19.05 10.36 13.82
N PRO A 322 18.81 11.66 14.04
CA PRO A 322 19.87 12.57 14.47
C PRO A 322 20.22 12.41 15.95
N THR A 323 19.41 11.68 16.73
CA THR A 323 19.51 11.58 18.18
C THR A 323 20.86 11.05 18.67
N ILE A 324 21.34 9.93 18.11
CA ILE A 324 22.61 9.33 18.51
C ILE A 324 23.81 10.17 18.05
N PRO A 325 23.91 10.61 16.78
CA PRO A 325 24.97 11.52 16.34
C PRO A 325 25.06 12.80 17.16
N THR A 326 23.92 13.44 17.45
CA THR A 326 23.89 14.69 18.24
C THR A 326 24.31 14.45 19.68
N ALA A 327 23.90 13.35 20.31
CA ALA A 327 24.33 12.97 21.65
C ALA A 327 25.85 12.72 21.73
N LEU A 328 26.43 12.04 20.74
CA LEU A 328 27.88 11.78 20.68
C LEU A 328 28.68 13.09 20.55
N ILE A 329 28.24 14.00 19.69
CA ILE A 329 28.88 15.32 19.52
C ILE A 329 28.73 16.15 20.79
N ALA A 330 27.55 16.16 21.41
CA ALA A 330 27.30 16.87 22.68
C ALA A 330 28.19 16.35 23.80
N ALA A 331 28.33 15.01 23.94
CA ALA A 331 29.23 14.40 24.91
C ALA A 331 30.70 14.83 24.69
N GLY A 332 31.18 14.80 23.45
CA GLY A 332 32.52 15.29 23.10
C GLY A 332 32.74 16.78 23.45
N SER A 333 31.70 17.59 23.28
CA SER A 333 31.70 19.02 23.60
C SER A 333 31.76 19.27 25.11
N LEU A 334 31.03 18.49 25.91
CA LEU A 334 31.08 18.54 27.37
C LEU A 334 32.45 18.10 27.90
N LEU A 335 33.01 17.04 27.33
CA LEU A 335 34.37 16.56 27.65
C LEU A 335 35.43 17.63 27.34
N ALA A 336 35.32 18.31 26.20
CA ALA A 336 36.18 19.45 25.85
C ALA A 336 36.02 20.64 26.83
N LEU A 337 34.83 20.85 27.39
CA LEU A 337 34.61 21.92 28.36
C LEU A 337 35.30 21.65 29.70
N ILE A 338 35.25 20.38 30.16
CA ILE A 338 35.83 19.95 31.45
C ILE A 338 37.34 19.75 31.34
N TRP A 339 37.82 19.08 30.29
CA TRP A 339 39.21 18.64 30.15
C TRP A 339 39.97 19.28 28.98
N GLY A 340 39.32 20.12 28.18
CA GLY A 340 39.96 20.75 27.02
C GLY A 340 41.08 21.72 27.40
N ARG A 341 41.84 22.12 26.38
CA ARG A 341 43.04 22.96 26.54
C ARG A 341 42.65 24.32 27.12
N ARG A 342 43.39 24.75 28.14
CA ARG A 342 43.24 26.11 28.70
C ARG A 342 43.55 27.14 27.61
N PRO A 343 42.88 28.30 27.61
CA PRO A 343 43.30 29.40 26.75
C PRO A 343 44.78 29.68 27.02
N ALA A 344 45.57 29.89 25.97
CA ALA A 344 46.91 30.41 26.12
C ALA A 344 46.77 31.77 26.83
N THR A 345 47.33 31.87 28.03
CA THR A 345 47.62 33.17 28.62
C THR A 345 48.66 33.80 27.71
N ASP A 346 48.23 34.77 26.91
CA ASP A 346 49.15 35.65 26.20
C ASP A 346 50.00 36.35 27.27
N ALA A 347 51.30 36.07 27.24
CA ALA A 347 52.34 36.80 27.96
C ALA A 347 52.98 37.77 26.98
#